data_AF-A0A970PN79-F1
#
_entry.id   AF-A0A970PN79-F1
#
_cell.length_a   1.000
_cell.length_b   1.000
_cell.length_c   1.000
_cell.angle_alpha   90.00
_cell.angle_beta   90.00
_cell.angle_gamma   90.00
#
_symmetry.space_group_name_H-M   'P 1'
#
loop_
_entity.id
_entity.type
_entity.pdbx_description
1 polymer ?
#
loop_
_entity_poly.entity_id
_entity_poly.type
_entity_poly.pdbx_seq_one_letter_code
_entity_poly.pdbx_strand_id
1 'polypeptide(L)'
;MIALLNPFERLGSFWVTAMTINGFYTVAFFFAITLALYHKSRLKKLVNAICALLILLGMLYTYTRMAILAVAFGIFLLMLRLKVMRYLGLALMLLMPLLIPSSMSSRIQLGFTYDVSLVIRALAWYLAITQIIRFPLTGMGFSVWSTWYAKVIPLPMLYAQHTHNLFLNLMIDMGIIGTGAFLYLIFIPMHRYYRRFIKGSQDILSFGFWVSMMALLFACITDIFIQQYSISILFWVSLGLMISLNSSPQNEPLRKQL
;
A
#
# COMPACT_ATOMS: atom_id res chain seq x y z
N MET A 1 12.83 -17.81 -15.57
CA MET A 1 12.90 -18.21 -17.00
C MET A 1 11.63 -17.81 -17.76
N ILE A 2 10.42 -18.10 -17.28
CA ILE A 2 9.14 -17.70 -17.93
C ILE A 2 8.99 -16.17 -18.10
N ALA A 3 9.42 -15.36 -17.12
CA ALA A 3 9.39 -13.89 -17.18
C ALA A 3 10.24 -13.27 -18.31
N LEU A 4 11.36 -13.91 -18.67
CA LEU A 4 12.26 -13.46 -19.74
C LEU A 4 11.75 -13.88 -21.11
N LEU A 5 10.98 -14.97 -21.18
CA LEU A 5 10.45 -15.53 -22.41
C LEU A 5 9.12 -14.88 -22.84
N ASN A 6 8.31 -14.40 -21.87
CA ASN A 6 7.01 -13.77 -22.14
C ASN A 6 6.89 -12.37 -21.48
N PRO A 7 7.64 -11.36 -21.96
CA PRO A 7 7.66 -10.02 -21.37
C PRO A 7 6.35 -9.25 -21.55
N PHE A 8 5.39 -9.75 -22.34
CA PHE A 8 4.10 -9.11 -22.60
C PHE A 8 2.93 -9.71 -21.80
N GLU A 9 3.16 -10.83 -21.13
CA GLU A 9 2.12 -11.50 -20.34
C GLU A 9 2.23 -11.16 -18.86
N ARG A 10 1.08 -11.05 -18.20
CA ARG A 10 1.03 -10.90 -16.74
C ARG A 10 1.37 -12.23 -16.13
N LEU A 11 2.49 -12.29 -15.42
CA LEU A 11 2.89 -13.52 -14.72
C LEU A 11 1.85 -13.85 -13.64
N GLY A 12 1.36 -15.09 -13.68
CA GLY A 12 0.54 -15.64 -12.61
C GLY A 12 1.31 -15.60 -11.29
N SER A 13 0.60 -15.30 -10.20
CA SER A 13 1.14 -15.38 -8.84
C SER A 13 0.59 -16.64 -8.18
N PHE A 14 1.35 -17.25 -7.27
CA PHE A 14 0.81 -18.28 -6.35
C PHE A 14 -0.23 -17.70 -5.37
N TRP A 15 -0.45 -16.40 -5.42
CA TRP A 15 -1.48 -15.67 -4.67
C TRP A 15 -2.75 -15.56 -5.51
N VAL A 16 -3.90 -15.45 -4.82
CA VAL A 16 -5.26 -15.38 -5.40
C VAL A 16 -5.34 -14.50 -6.66
N THR A 17 -4.65 -13.36 -6.68
CA THR A 17 -4.39 -12.63 -7.92
C THR A 17 -2.98 -12.03 -7.93
N ALA A 18 -2.42 -11.75 -9.10
CA ALA A 18 -1.16 -11.00 -9.21
C ALA A 18 -1.27 -9.55 -8.68
N MET A 19 -2.47 -9.05 -8.36
CA MET A 19 -2.66 -7.73 -7.77
C MET A 19 -2.44 -7.76 -6.26
N THR A 20 -2.98 -8.79 -5.58
CA THR A 20 -2.96 -8.91 -4.12
C THR A 20 -1.55 -8.93 -3.55
N ILE A 21 -0.61 -9.63 -4.20
CA ILE A 21 0.78 -9.73 -3.75
C ILE A 21 1.49 -8.37 -3.60
N ASN A 22 1.02 -7.32 -4.30
CA ASN A 22 1.65 -5.99 -4.21
C ASN A 22 1.51 -5.34 -2.84
N GLY A 23 0.45 -5.64 -2.07
CA GLY A 23 0.38 -5.16 -0.68
C GLY A 23 1.50 -5.76 0.18
N PHE A 24 1.76 -7.05 0.02
CA PHE A 24 2.91 -7.72 0.67
C PHE A 24 4.24 -7.15 0.18
N TYR A 25 4.42 -7.03 -1.13
CA TYR A 25 5.65 -6.47 -1.71
C TYR A 25 5.91 -5.03 -1.26
N THR A 26 4.88 -4.20 -1.10
CA THR A 26 5.03 -2.84 -0.59
C THR A 26 5.66 -2.85 0.79
N VAL A 27 5.16 -3.68 1.71
CA VAL A 27 5.72 -3.78 3.06
C VAL A 27 7.14 -4.34 3.04
N ALA A 28 7.35 -5.44 2.30
CA ALA A 28 8.64 -6.11 2.21
C ALA A 28 9.73 -5.22 1.58
N PHE A 29 9.37 -4.43 0.56
CA PHE A 29 10.26 -3.49 -0.11
C PHE A 29 10.81 -2.44 0.86
N PHE A 30 9.93 -1.76 1.61
CA PHE A 30 10.36 -0.76 2.59
C PHE A 30 11.15 -1.38 3.74
N PHE A 31 10.82 -2.59 4.16
CA PHE A 31 11.59 -3.31 5.17
C PHE A 31 13.01 -3.61 4.68
N ALA A 32 13.15 -4.13 3.45
CA ALA A 32 14.45 -4.43 2.84
C ALA A 32 15.31 -3.19 2.64
N ILE A 33 14.75 -2.08 2.13
CA ILE A 33 15.47 -0.80 2.01
C ILE A 33 15.94 -0.32 3.39
N THR A 34 15.06 -0.37 4.38
CA THR A 34 15.40 0.11 5.73
C THR A 34 16.51 -0.71 6.36
N LEU A 35 16.49 -2.04 6.21
CA LEU A 35 17.57 -2.92 6.64
C LEU A 35 18.89 -2.63 5.92
N ALA A 36 18.84 -2.34 4.61
CA ALA A 36 20.02 -1.93 3.85
C ALA A 36 20.63 -0.63 4.37
N LEU A 37 19.79 0.32 4.82
CA LEU A 37 20.24 1.58 5.41
C LEU A 37 20.71 1.44 6.86
N TYR A 38 20.17 0.47 7.60
CA TYR A 38 20.53 0.20 8.99
C TYR A 38 21.89 -0.49 9.14
N HIS A 39 22.18 -1.49 8.31
CA HIS A 39 23.40 -2.29 8.46
C HIS A 39 24.68 -1.55 8.03
N LYS A 40 25.71 -1.60 8.89
CA LYS A 40 27.06 -1.09 8.57
C LYS A 40 27.88 -2.01 7.64
N SER A 41 27.62 -3.32 7.69
CA SER A 41 28.32 -4.31 6.86
C SER A 41 27.94 -4.16 5.39
N ARG A 42 28.95 -4.01 4.51
CA ARG A 42 28.76 -3.88 3.05
C ARG A 42 28.01 -5.07 2.45
N LEU A 43 28.30 -6.30 2.91
CA LEU A 43 27.63 -7.51 2.42
C LEU A 43 26.13 -7.49 2.77
N LYS A 44 25.79 -7.24 4.04
CA LYS A 44 24.38 -7.17 4.48
C LYS A 44 23.62 -6.04 3.78
N LYS A 45 24.28 -4.91 3.54
CA LYS A 45 23.71 -3.80 2.79
C LYS A 45 23.42 -4.17 1.33
N LEU A 46 24.38 -4.82 0.66
CA LEU A 46 24.24 -5.27 -0.72
C LEU A 46 23.12 -6.32 -0.86
N VAL A 47 23.10 -7.33 0.03
CA VAL A 47 22.06 -8.37 0.02
C VAL A 47 20.67 -7.75 0.17
N ASN A 48 20.47 -6.87 1.16
CA ASN A 48 19.16 -6.22 1.36
C ASN A 48 18.79 -5.29 0.20
N ALA A 49 19.75 -4.59 -0.41
CA ALA A 49 19.51 -3.77 -1.59
C ALA A 49 19.11 -4.61 -2.82
N ILE A 50 19.76 -5.76 -3.03
CA ILE A 50 19.38 -6.72 -4.08
C ILE A 50 17.99 -7.29 -3.81
N CYS A 51 17.68 -7.65 -2.56
CA CYS A 51 16.33 -8.10 -2.19
C CYS A 51 15.28 -7.02 -2.49
N ALA A 52 15.53 -5.76 -2.11
CA ALA A 52 14.63 -4.65 -2.42
C ALA A 52 14.44 -4.46 -3.94
N LEU A 53 15.53 -4.58 -4.73
CA LEU A 53 15.47 -4.50 -6.18
C LEU A 53 14.64 -5.65 -6.78
N LEU A 54 14.84 -6.89 -6.33
CA LEU A 54 14.08 -8.05 -6.79
C LEU A 54 12.58 -7.92 -6.45
N ILE A 55 12.25 -7.42 -5.26
CA ILE A 55 10.86 -7.14 -4.87
C ILE A 55 10.26 -6.06 -5.76
N LEU A 56 11.00 -4.97 -6.01
CA LEU A 56 10.54 -3.88 -6.88
C LEU A 56 10.30 -4.37 -8.31
N LEU A 57 11.21 -5.18 -8.86
CA LEU A 57 11.02 -5.80 -10.17
C LEU A 57 9.78 -6.71 -10.16
N GLY A 58 9.61 -7.54 -9.13
CA GLY A 58 8.42 -8.36 -8.94
C GLY A 58 7.12 -7.54 -8.97
N MET A 59 7.09 -6.40 -8.26
CA MET A 59 5.97 -5.45 -8.28
C MET A 59 5.71 -4.90 -9.68
N LEU A 60 6.75 -4.46 -10.38
CA LEU A 60 6.62 -3.90 -11.74
C LEU A 60 6.05 -4.92 -12.74
N TYR A 61 6.48 -6.18 -12.65
CA TYR A 61 5.96 -7.28 -13.49
C TYR A 61 4.51 -7.67 -13.16
N THR A 62 3.93 -7.21 -12.04
CA THR A 62 2.49 -7.39 -11.79
C THR A 62 1.61 -6.46 -12.63
N TYR A 63 2.22 -5.46 -13.28
CA TYR A 63 1.56 -4.42 -14.08
C TYR A 63 0.55 -3.57 -13.32
N THR A 64 0.75 -3.38 -12.02
CA THR A 64 -0.15 -2.59 -11.16
C THR A 64 0.38 -1.17 -10.98
N ARG A 65 -0.17 -0.22 -11.75
CA ARG A 65 0.20 1.21 -11.71
C ARG A 65 0.15 1.79 -10.29
N MET A 66 -0.81 1.35 -9.48
CA MET A 66 -1.04 1.90 -8.15
C MET A 66 -0.02 1.44 -7.10
N ALA A 67 0.59 0.27 -7.30
CA ALA A 67 1.68 -0.19 -6.44
C ALA A 67 2.91 0.71 -6.57
N ILE A 68 3.18 1.23 -7.77
CA ILE A 68 4.25 2.20 -8.04
C ILE A 68 3.98 3.51 -7.28
N LEU A 69 2.74 3.99 -7.26
CA LEU A 69 2.38 5.20 -6.51
C LEU A 69 2.55 5.03 -5.00
N ALA A 70 2.22 3.86 -4.45
CA ALA A 70 2.46 3.55 -3.04
C ALA A 70 3.96 3.50 -2.70
N VAL A 71 4.78 2.93 -3.58
CA VAL A 71 6.24 2.94 -3.46
C VAL A 71 6.79 4.36 -3.57
N ALA A 72 6.30 5.16 -4.51
CA ALA A 72 6.69 6.56 -4.64
C ALA A 72 6.35 7.36 -3.37
N PHE A 73 5.15 7.16 -2.81
CA PHE A 73 4.74 7.78 -1.55
C PHE A 73 5.64 7.39 -0.37
N GLY A 74 5.98 6.11 -0.20
CA GLY A 74 6.89 5.73 0.89
C GLY A 74 8.34 6.19 0.68
N ILE A 75 8.85 6.22 -0.56
CA ILE A 75 10.15 6.83 -0.88
C ILE A 75 10.13 8.32 -0.53
N PHE A 76 9.06 9.03 -0.89
CA PHE A 76 8.87 10.43 -0.51
C PHE A 76 8.96 10.62 1.01
N LEU A 77 8.28 9.78 1.81
CA LEU A 77 8.39 9.83 3.27
C LEU A 77 9.83 9.60 3.75
N LEU A 78 10.57 8.65 3.15
CA LEU A 78 11.99 8.45 3.47
C LEU A 78 12.84 9.68 3.16
N MET A 79 12.60 10.36 2.02
CA MET A 79 13.33 11.55 1.58
C MET A 79 13.15 12.74 2.53
N LEU A 80 11.96 12.89 3.13
CA LEU A 80 11.69 13.98 4.08
C LEU A 80 12.67 13.96 5.26
N ARG A 81 13.04 12.76 5.72
CA ARG A 81 13.91 12.58 6.89
C ARG A 81 15.36 12.29 6.54
N LEU A 82 15.59 11.43 5.55
CA LEU A 82 16.92 10.94 5.22
C LEU A 82 17.51 11.76 4.07
N LYS A 83 18.42 12.69 4.38
CA LYS A 83 19.10 13.54 3.37
C LYS A 83 19.75 12.71 2.25
N VAL A 84 20.36 11.57 2.59
CA VAL A 84 21.00 10.66 1.62
C VAL A 84 20.01 10.06 0.61
N MET A 85 18.73 9.93 0.99
CA MET A 85 17.68 9.41 0.11
C MET A 85 17.09 10.49 -0.81
N ARG A 86 17.41 11.78 -0.64
CA ARG A 86 16.80 12.84 -1.47
C ARG A 86 17.17 12.69 -2.95
N TYR A 87 18.46 12.59 -3.25
CA TYR A 87 18.91 12.44 -4.64
C TYR A 87 18.58 11.06 -5.22
N LEU A 88 18.77 9.99 -4.43
CA LEU A 88 18.43 8.63 -4.85
C LEU A 88 16.92 8.45 -5.05
N GLY A 89 16.11 9.03 -4.16
CA GLY A 89 14.66 8.99 -4.22
C GLY A 89 14.11 9.81 -5.38
N LEU A 90 14.66 11.00 -5.64
CA LEU A 90 14.34 11.78 -6.85
C LEU A 90 14.71 11.02 -8.12
N ALA A 91 15.89 10.41 -8.18
CA ALA A 91 16.31 9.59 -9.31
C ALA A 91 15.37 8.39 -9.50
N LEU A 92 15.03 7.66 -8.44
CA LEU A 92 14.07 6.57 -8.50
C LEU A 92 12.70 7.06 -8.98
N MET A 93 12.16 8.15 -8.43
CA MET A 93 10.90 8.73 -8.87
C MET A 93 10.89 9.13 -10.34
N LEU A 94 11.99 9.72 -10.83
CA LEU A 94 12.14 10.13 -12.22
C LEU A 94 12.33 8.94 -13.17
N LEU A 95 12.97 7.87 -12.69
CA LEU A 95 13.20 6.63 -13.43
C LEU A 95 12.00 5.67 -13.37
N MET A 96 11.09 5.81 -12.41
CA MET A 96 9.90 4.95 -12.27
C MET A 96 9.09 4.85 -13.56
N PRO A 97 8.81 5.94 -14.31
CA PRO A 97 8.12 5.86 -15.61
C PRO A 97 8.89 5.08 -16.69
N LEU A 98 10.23 5.06 -16.62
CA LEU A 98 11.10 4.34 -17.57
C LEU A 98 11.23 2.84 -17.24
N LEU A 99 11.01 2.48 -15.97
CA LEU A 99 11.01 1.10 -15.48
C LEU A 99 9.68 0.38 -15.73
N ILE A 100 8.66 1.11 -16.19
CA ILE A 100 7.40 0.53 -16.67
C ILE A 100 7.72 -0.24 -17.96
N PRO A 101 7.54 -1.59 -17.99
CA PRO A 101 7.93 -2.39 -19.15
C PRO A 101 7.22 -1.92 -20.43
N SER A 102 7.85 -2.12 -21.59
CA SER A 102 7.33 -1.66 -22.88
C SER A 102 5.95 -2.25 -23.23
N SER A 103 5.58 -3.40 -22.66
CA SER A 103 4.25 -4.00 -22.69
C SER A 103 3.15 -3.16 -21.99
N MET A 104 3.53 -2.33 -21.02
CA MET A 104 2.68 -1.25 -20.49
C MET A 104 2.76 0.00 -21.37
N SER A 105 3.88 0.29 -22.03
CA SER A 105 4.00 1.44 -22.93
C SER A 105 3.16 1.30 -24.21
N SER A 106 3.03 0.09 -24.76
CA SER A 106 2.11 -0.20 -25.88
C SER A 106 0.64 -0.12 -25.43
N ARG A 107 0.34 -0.40 -24.16
CA ARG A 107 -0.96 -0.11 -23.51
C ARG A 107 -1.16 1.36 -23.16
N ILE A 108 -0.10 2.17 -23.10
CA ILE A 108 -0.17 3.63 -22.92
C ILE A 108 -0.43 4.30 -24.28
N GLN A 109 0.19 3.82 -25.37
CA GLN A 109 -0.10 4.26 -26.73
C GLN A 109 -1.52 3.86 -27.21
N LEU A 110 -2.01 2.67 -26.82
CA LEU A 110 -3.43 2.29 -26.95
C LEU A 110 -4.32 2.89 -25.83
N GLY A 111 -3.71 3.46 -24.79
CA GLY A 111 -4.36 3.89 -23.55
C GLY A 111 -5.06 5.24 -23.61
N PHE A 112 -4.91 5.95 -24.74
CA PHE A 112 -5.78 7.09 -25.05
C PHE A 112 -7.21 6.64 -25.45
N THR A 113 -7.47 5.34 -25.57
CA THR A 113 -8.76 4.77 -26.00
C THR A 113 -9.42 3.90 -24.92
N TYR A 114 -9.44 4.37 -23.66
CA TYR A 114 -10.18 3.80 -22.50
C TYR A 114 -9.52 2.58 -21.80
N ASP A 115 -8.74 2.83 -20.74
CA ASP A 115 -8.36 1.79 -19.78
C ASP A 115 -9.61 1.39 -18.96
N VAL A 116 -10.25 0.28 -19.35
CA VAL A 116 -11.48 -0.26 -18.73
C VAL A 116 -11.35 -0.37 -17.20
N SER A 117 -10.15 -0.64 -16.69
CA SER A 117 -9.91 -0.74 -15.24
C SER A 117 -10.06 0.60 -14.51
N LEU A 118 -9.72 1.72 -15.15
CA LEU A 118 -9.96 3.07 -14.59
C LEU A 118 -11.43 3.44 -14.67
N VAL A 119 -12.11 3.06 -15.76
CA VAL A 119 -13.56 3.29 -15.92
C VAL A 119 -14.35 2.55 -14.85
N ILE A 120 -14.03 1.26 -14.60
CA ILE A 120 -14.65 0.47 -13.53
C ILE A 120 -14.48 1.15 -12.17
N ARG A 121 -13.26 1.62 -11.84
CA ARG A 121 -13.01 2.32 -10.57
C ARG A 121 -13.77 3.64 -10.47
N ALA A 122 -13.74 4.46 -11.52
CA ALA A 122 -14.44 5.74 -11.53
C ALA A 122 -15.95 5.56 -11.35
N LEU A 123 -16.54 4.58 -12.04
CA LEU A 123 -17.96 4.24 -11.89
C LEU A 123 -18.26 3.70 -10.48
N ALA A 124 -17.42 2.79 -9.97
CA ALA A 124 -17.56 2.27 -8.62
C ALA A 124 -17.44 3.36 -7.56
N TRP A 125 -16.53 4.32 -7.70
CA TRP A 125 -16.37 5.43 -6.77
C TRP A 125 -17.52 6.41 -6.83
N TYR A 126 -18.02 6.71 -8.03
CA TYR A 126 -19.22 7.52 -8.19
C TYR A 126 -20.41 6.88 -7.47
N LEU A 127 -20.70 5.61 -7.76
CA LEU A 127 -21.81 4.89 -7.12
C LEU A 127 -21.60 4.72 -5.61
N ALA A 128 -20.38 4.47 -5.17
CA ALA A 128 -20.00 4.47 -3.76
C ALA A 128 -20.41 5.76 -3.06
N ILE A 129 -20.03 6.91 -3.61
CA ILE A 129 -20.35 8.22 -3.06
C ILE A 129 -21.88 8.41 -2.98
N THR A 130 -22.64 7.99 -3.99
CA THR A 130 -24.12 8.08 -3.93
C THR A 130 -24.72 7.29 -2.77
N GLN A 131 -24.19 6.10 -2.47
CA GLN A 131 -24.67 5.28 -1.36
C GLN A 131 -24.19 5.81 0.00
N ILE A 132 -22.98 6.34 0.07
CA ILE A 132 -22.46 7.00 1.28
C ILE A 132 -23.34 8.20 1.66
N ILE A 133 -23.76 9.00 0.68
CA ILE A 133 -24.67 10.13 0.91
C ILE A 133 -26.04 9.64 1.40
N ARG A 134 -26.52 8.49 0.92
CA ARG A 134 -27.81 7.91 1.31
C ARG A 134 -27.79 7.28 2.71
N PHE A 135 -26.68 6.65 3.10
CA PHE A 135 -26.53 5.95 4.38
C PHE A 135 -25.26 6.40 5.13
N PRO A 136 -25.14 7.69 5.49
CA PRO A 136 -23.86 8.24 5.95
C PRO A 136 -23.43 7.74 7.33
N LEU A 137 -24.37 7.42 8.21
CA LEU A 137 -24.06 7.07 9.60
C LEU A 137 -23.62 5.61 9.75
N THR A 138 -24.42 4.69 9.22
CA THR A 138 -24.26 3.24 9.42
C THR A 138 -23.80 2.49 8.18
N GLY A 139 -23.79 3.13 7.01
CA GLY A 139 -23.59 2.45 5.74
C GLY A 139 -24.81 1.62 5.33
N MET A 140 -24.70 0.93 4.20
CA MET A 140 -25.71 0.02 3.67
C MET A 140 -25.60 -1.42 4.21
N GLY A 141 -24.58 -1.70 5.02
CA GLY A 141 -24.32 -3.01 5.62
C GLY A 141 -23.29 -3.84 4.86
N PHE A 142 -22.64 -4.75 5.58
CA PHE A 142 -21.57 -5.60 5.06
C PHE A 142 -22.00 -6.48 3.90
N SER A 143 -21.15 -6.58 2.87
CA SER A 143 -21.34 -7.46 1.71
C SER A 143 -22.58 -7.16 0.87
N VAL A 144 -23.28 -6.05 1.11
CA VAL A 144 -24.45 -5.64 0.32
C VAL A 144 -24.02 -5.07 -1.03
N TRP A 145 -22.86 -4.40 -1.08
CA TRP A 145 -22.33 -3.74 -2.27
C TRP A 145 -22.36 -4.62 -3.53
N SER A 146 -21.81 -5.84 -3.48
CA SER A 146 -21.69 -6.71 -4.66
C SER A 146 -23.05 -7.04 -5.28
N THR A 147 -24.04 -7.37 -4.43
CA THR A 147 -25.40 -7.68 -4.87
C THR A 147 -26.16 -6.47 -5.37
N TRP A 148 -25.98 -5.31 -4.72
CA TRP A 148 -26.62 -4.06 -5.12
C TRP A 148 -26.00 -3.53 -6.43
N TYR A 149 -24.68 -3.53 -6.54
CA TYR A 149 -23.96 -3.04 -7.71
C TYR A 149 -24.30 -3.86 -8.95
N ALA A 150 -24.38 -5.19 -8.84
CA ALA A 150 -24.79 -6.06 -9.95
C ALA A 150 -26.21 -5.76 -10.47
N LYS A 151 -27.12 -5.31 -9.59
CA LYS A 151 -28.48 -4.90 -9.98
C LYS A 151 -28.50 -3.54 -10.68
N VAL A 152 -27.64 -2.61 -10.25
CA VAL A 152 -27.56 -1.26 -10.83
C VAL A 152 -26.81 -1.25 -12.15
N ILE A 153 -25.69 -2.00 -12.23
CA ILE A 153 -24.86 -2.15 -13.42
C ILE A 153 -24.87 -3.63 -13.83
N PRO A 154 -25.87 -4.06 -14.62
CA PRO A 154 -25.99 -5.45 -15.06
C PRO A 154 -25.06 -5.79 -16.24
N LEU A 155 -23.92 -5.09 -16.37
CA LEU A 155 -22.94 -5.30 -17.42
C LEU A 155 -21.71 -6.00 -16.82
N PRO A 156 -21.46 -7.28 -17.15
CA PRO A 156 -20.34 -8.04 -16.57
C PRO A 156 -18.97 -7.38 -16.77
N MET A 157 -18.75 -6.69 -17.90
CA MET A 157 -17.50 -5.98 -18.18
C MET A 157 -17.23 -4.77 -17.28
N LEU A 158 -18.27 -4.23 -16.63
CA LEU A 158 -18.18 -3.08 -15.72
C LEU A 158 -18.39 -3.46 -14.26
N TYR A 159 -18.47 -4.76 -13.96
CA TYR A 159 -18.74 -5.26 -12.63
C TYR A 159 -17.58 -4.98 -11.67
N ALA A 160 -17.92 -4.50 -10.48
CA ALA A 160 -16.98 -4.23 -9.39
C ALA A 160 -17.47 -4.93 -8.12
N GLN A 161 -16.81 -6.02 -7.73
CA GLN A 161 -17.15 -6.76 -6.50
C GLN A 161 -16.97 -5.92 -5.23
N HIS A 162 -16.13 -4.88 -5.31
CA HIS A 162 -15.86 -3.91 -4.26
C HIS A 162 -15.49 -2.57 -4.89
N THR A 163 -15.44 -1.51 -4.10
CA THR A 163 -15.15 -0.15 -4.58
C THR A 163 -13.72 0.06 -5.10
N HIS A 164 -12.82 -0.91 -4.91
CA HIS A 164 -11.39 -0.75 -5.18
C HIS A 164 -10.79 0.45 -4.45
N ASN A 165 -11.31 0.76 -3.26
CA ASN A 165 -10.78 1.77 -2.35
C ASN A 165 -11.24 1.37 -0.94
N LEU A 166 -10.31 0.97 -0.09
CA LEU A 166 -10.61 0.49 1.25
C LEU A 166 -11.47 1.48 2.03
N PHE A 167 -11.16 2.78 1.96
CA PHE A 167 -11.85 3.81 2.73
C PHE A 167 -13.29 4.01 2.26
N LEU A 168 -13.52 4.00 0.94
CA LEU A 168 -14.88 4.02 0.40
C LEU A 168 -15.64 2.74 0.75
N ASN A 169 -14.97 1.58 0.70
CA ASN A 169 -15.59 0.30 1.04
C ASN A 169 -16.05 0.27 2.51
N LEU A 170 -15.19 0.73 3.43
CA LEU A 170 -15.54 0.84 4.86
C LEU A 170 -16.71 1.79 5.09
N MET A 171 -16.74 2.93 4.38
CA MET A 171 -17.82 3.90 4.50
C MET A 171 -19.16 3.35 3.99
N ILE A 172 -19.12 2.56 2.91
CA ILE A 172 -20.30 1.87 2.39
C ILE A 172 -20.79 0.81 3.37
N ASP A 173 -19.88 -0.01 3.91
CA ASP A 173 -20.27 -1.14 4.76
C ASP A 173 -20.76 -0.69 6.15
N MET A 174 -20.11 0.31 6.75
CA MET A 174 -20.28 0.67 8.16
C MET A 174 -20.54 2.16 8.44
N GLY A 175 -20.58 3.00 7.40
CA GLY A 175 -20.76 4.45 7.54
C GLY A 175 -19.62 5.15 8.29
N ILE A 176 -19.84 6.42 8.62
CA ILE A 176 -18.83 7.26 9.26
C ILE A 176 -18.47 6.78 10.67
N ILE A 177 -19.41 6.17 11.38
CA ILE A 177 -19.20 5.69 12.75
C ILE A 177 -18.23 4.51 12.75
N GLY A 178 -18.51 3.47 11.96
CA GLY A 178 -17.65 2.30 11.88
C GLY A 178 -16.32 2.59 11.19
N THR A 179 -16.34 3.40 10.13
CA THR A 179 -15.11 3.84 9.46
C THR A 179 -14.25 4.67 10.40
N GLY A 180 -14.83 5.60 11.17
CA GLY A 180 -14.13 6.39 12.17
C GLY A 180 -13.47 5.52 13.23
N ALA A 181 -14.19 4.53 13.77
CA ALA A 181 -13.65 3.58 14.74
C ALA A 181 -12.49 2.75 14.15
N PHE A 182 -12.63 2.27 12.92
CA PHE A 182 -11.59 1.51 12.22
C PHE A 182 -10.32 2.34 12.01
N LEU A 183 -10.47 3.58 11.52
CA LEU A 183 -9.34 4.48 11.29
C LEU A 183 -8.69 4.90 12.62
N TYR A 184 -9.49 5.14 13.67
CA TYR A 184 -8.97 5.42 15.00
C TYR A 184 -8.10 4.27 15.52
N LEU A 185 -8.56 3.03 15.36
CA LEU A 185 -7.83 1.83 15.79
C LEU A 185 -6.47 1.69 15.09
N ILE A 186 -6.34 2.15 13.84
CA ILE A 186 -5.09 2.11 13.08
C ILE A 186 -4.20 3.31 13.41
N PHE A 187 -4.72 4.53 13.25
CA PHE A 187 -3.90 5.74 13.27
C PHE A 187 -3.44 6.12 14.68
N ILE A 188 -4.17 5.77 15.74
CA ILE A 188 -3.75 6.11 17.11
C ILE A 188 -2.49 5.35 17.53
N PRO A 189 -2.41 4.00 17.41
CA PRO A 189 -1.16 3.29 17.65
C PRO A 189 -0.01 3.77 16.79
N MET A 190 -0.25 4.00 15.49
CA MET A 190 0.78 4.49 14.57
C MET A 190 1.27 5.89 14.95
N HIS A 191 0.39 6.78 15.39
CA HIS A 191 0.76 8.11 15.85
C HIS A 191 1.58 8.05 17.14
N ARG A 192 1.15 7.23 18.12
CA ARG A 192 1.89 7.03 19.38
C ARG A 192 3.28 6.43 19.11
N TYR A 193 3.35 5.43 18.24
CA TYR A 193 4.61 4.83 17.80
C TYR A 193 5.54 5.86 17.17
N TYR A 194 5.01 6.69 16.27
CA TYR A 194 5.76 7.80 15.69
C TYR A 194 6.27 8.78 16.75
N ARG A 195 5.42 9.21 17.67
CA ARG A 195 5.80 10.17 18.71
C ARG A 195 6.88 9.62 19.64
N ARG A 196 6.86 8.32 19.95
CA ARG A 196 7.77 7.69 20.91
C ARG A 196 9.11 7.28 20.29
N PHE A 197 9.08 6.59 19.16
CA PHE A 197 10.28 5.95 18.58
C PHE A 197 10.89 6.73 17.41
N ILE A 198 10.10 7.60 16.77
CA ILE A 198 10.47 8.21 15.50
C ILE A 198 10.76 9.70 15.68
N LYS A 199 9.87 10.45 16.34
CA LYS A 199 10.03 11.89 16.51
C LYS A 199 11.26 12.22 17.36
N GLY A 200 12.24 12.89 16.76
CA GLY A 200 13.47 13.32 17.46
C GLY A 200 14.53 12.23 17.66
N SER A 201 14.29 11.00 17.19
CA SER A 201 15.28 9.92 17.19
C SER A 201 16.11 9.92 15.89
N GLN A 202 17.09 9.03 15.80
CA GLN A 202 17.72 8.63 14.52
C GLN A 202 17.44 7.16 14.20
N ASP A 203 16.46 6.55 14.86
CA ASP A 203 16.12 5.14 14.65
C ASP A 203 15.45 4.95 13.30
N ILE A 204 16.26 4.47 12.35
CA ILE A 204 15.85 4.23 10.98
C ILE A 204 14.95 3.01 10.85
N LEU A 205 15.12 1.99 11.71
CA LEU A 205 14.32 0.76 11.65
C LEU A 205 12.88 1.06 12.02
N SER A 206 12.66 1.75 13.14
CA SER A 206 11.33 2.18 13.56
C SER A 206 10.69 3.10 12.51
N PHE A 207 11.48 4.00 11.92
CA PHE A 207 10.97 4.87 10.86
C PHE A 207 10.55 4.10 9.61
N GLY A 208 11.38 3.16 9.13
CA GLY A 208 11.07 2.36 7.97
C GLY A 208 9.88 1.43 8.17
N PHE A 209 9.71 0.88 9.38
CA PHE A 209 8.54 0.10 9.74
C PHE A 209 7.25 0.93 9.73
N TRP A 210 7.32 2.19 10.18
CA TRP A 210 6.19 3.11 10.06
C TRP A 210 5.91 3.52 8.61
N VAL A 211 6.95 3.77 7.81
CA VAL A 211 6.83 4.09 6.38
C VAL A 211 6.20 2.93 5.60
N SER A 212 6.56 1.69 5.89
CA SER A 212 5.99 0.52 5.20
C SER A 212 4.49 0.40 5.42
N MET A 213 4.02 0.66 6.64
CA MET A 213 2.59 0.70 6.98
C MET A 213 1.87 1.88 6.33
N MET A 214 2.48 3.06 6.32
CA MET A 214 1.92 4.24 5.63
C MET A 214 1.82 4.02 4.12
N ALA A 215 2.81 3.40 3.49
CA ALA A 215 2.78 3.05 2.08
C ALA A 215 1.69 2.02 1.75
N LEU A 216 1.52 1.00 2.60
CA LEU A 216 0.42 0.02 2.44
C LEU A 216 -0.96 0.69 2.57
N LEU A 217 -1.15 1.58 3.55
CA LEU A 217 -2.40 2.33 3.72
C LEU A 217 -2.67 3.27 2.54
N PHE A 218 -1.63 3.90 1.99
CA PHE A 218 -1.74 4.70 0.77
C PHE A 218 -2.16 3.85 -0.43
N ALA A 219 -1.59 2.64 -0.57
CA ALA A 219 -1.99 1.69 -1.61
C ALA A 219 -3.50 1.34 -1.51
N CYS A 220 -4.05 1.30 -0.29
CA CYS A 220 -5.45 1.02 -0.01
C CYS A 220 -6.43 2.14 -0.44
N ILE A 221 -5.95 3.31 -0.91
CA ILE A 221 -6.81 4.31 -1.58
C ILE A 221 -7.36 3.73 -2.90
N THR A 222 -6.72 2.70 -3.45
CA THR A 222 -6.90 2.28 -4.85
C THR A 222 -7.10 0.78 -5.00
N ASP A 223 -7.09 0.08 -3.87
CA ASP A 223 -7.45 -1.31 -3.72
C ASP A 223 -7.83 -1.61 -2.27
N ILE A 224 -8.22 -2.85 -1.96
CA ILE A 224 -8.65 -3.30 -0.62
C ILE A 224 -7.65 -4.27 0.03
N PHE A 225 -6.34 -4.02 -0.13
CA PHE A 225 -5.28 -4.97 0.28
C PHE A 225 -5.44 -5.50 1.72
N ILE A 226 -5.75 -4.65 2.70
CA ILE A 226 -5.88 -5.05 4.10
C ILE A 226 -7.07 -6.00 4.35
N GLN A 227 -8.09 -6.02 3.48
CA GLN A 227 -9.20 -6.96 3.57
C GLN A 227 -8.86 -8.36 3.02
N GLN A 228 -7.73 -8.51 2.32
CA GLN A 228 -7.27 -9.81 1.83
C GLN A 228 -6.51 -10.55 2.93
N TYR A 229 -6.94 -11.77 3.26
CA TYR A 229 -6.46 -12.56 4.40
C TYR A 229 -4.94 -12.50 4.63
N SER A 230 -4.16 -12.80 3.58
CA SER A 230 -2.70 -12.89 3.67
C SER A 230 -2.01 -11.55 4.00
N ILE A 231 -2.57 -10.43 3.55
CA ILE A 231 -2.04 -9.09 3.84
C ILE A 231 -2.62 -8.56 5.15
N SER A 232 -3.88 -8.92 5.44
CA SER A 232 -4.56 -8.60 6.68
C SER A 232 -3.77 -9.08 7.89
N ILE A 233 -3.33 -10.34 7.89
CA ILE A 233 -2.50 -10.89 8.97
C ILE A 233 -1.21 -10.09 9.14
N LEU A 234 -0.49 -9.84 8.04
CA LEU A 234 0.75 -9.06 8.08
C LEU A 234 0.52 -7.66 8.67
N PHE A 235 -0.55 -6.99 8.24
CA PHE A 235 -0.92 -5.66 8.71
C PHE A 235 -1.27 -5.66 10.19
N TRP A 236 -2.17 -6.55 10.64
CA TRP A 236 -2.63 -6.59 12.02
C TRP A 236 -1.54 -7.03 12.99
N VAL A 237 -0.69 -7.99 12.60
CA VAL A 237 0.50 -8.36 13.38
C VAL A 237 1.47 -7.18 13.48
N SER A 238 1.72 -6.48 12.38
CA SER A 238 2.59 -5.29 12.38
C SER A 238 2.06 -4.18 13.30
N LEU A 239 0.76 -3.91 13.26
CA LEU A 239 0.11 -2.95 14.15
C LEU A 239 0.18 -3.42 15.61
N GLY A 240 -0.07 -4.71 15.88
CA GLY A 240 0.06 -5.32 17.20
C GLY A 240 1.47 -5.18 17.79
N LEU A 241 2.51 -5.36 16.97
CA LEU A 241 3.89 -5.10 17.37
C LEU A 241 4.13 -3.63 17.72
N MET A 242 3.61 -2.69 16.94
CA MET A 242 3.69 -1.26 17.27
C MET A 242 3.00 -0.94 18.61
N ILE A 243 1.85 -1.56 18.88
CA ILE A 243 1.12 -1.40 20.15
C ILE A 243 1.94 -1.98 21.30
N SER A 244 2.47 -3.20 21.16
CA SER A 244 3.28 -3.86 22.18
C SER A 244 4.51 -3.03 22.56
N LEU A 245 5.25 -2.54 21.56
CA LEU A 245 6.42 -1.67 21.77
C LEU A 245 6.05 -0.35 22.47
N ASN A 246 4.87 0.20 22.18
CA ASN A 246 4.36 1.38 22.85
C ASN A 246 3.94 1.14 24.31
N SER A 247 3.57 -0.09 24.69
CA SER A 247 3.11 -0.43 26.03
C SER A 247 4.25 -0.77 27.00
N SER A 248 5.45 -1.11 26.49
CA SER A 248 6.61 -1.44 27.33
C SER A 248 7.12 -0.22 28.12
N PRO A 249 7.20 -0.28 29.47
CA PRO A 249 7.72 0.81 30.31
C PRO A 249 9.19 1.13 30.04
N GLN A 250 9.98 0.13 29.63
CA GLN A 250 11.44 0.24 29.45
C GLN A 250 11.89 1.12 28.27
N ASN A 251 10.98 1.58 27.41
CA ASN A 251 11.29 2.41 26.23
C ASN A 251 10.95 3.89 26.44
N GLU A 252 10.82 4.37 27.68
CA GLU A 252 10.84 5.83 27.90
C GLU A 252 12.20 6.36 27.43
N PRO A 253 12.25 7.41 26.60
CA PRO A 253 13.53 8.03 26.30
C PRO A 253 14.13 8.48 27.64
N LEU A 254 15.39 8.09 27.90
CA LEU A 254 16.30 8.61 28.92
C LEU A 254 16.44 10.14 28.79
N ARG A 255 15.36 10.88 29.00
CA ARG A 255 15.25 12.33 28.76
C ARG A 255 15.05 13.11 30.06
N LYS A 256 15.25 12.45 31.21
CA LYS A 256 15.12 13.05 32.55
C LYS A 256 16.15 12.49 33.56
N GLN A 257 17.41 12.29 33.17
CA GLN A 257 18.50 11.97 34.11
C GLN A 257 19.80 12.76 33.87
N LEU A 258 19.71 13.91 33.21
CA LEU A 258 20.72 14.97 33.24
C LEU A 258 19.99 16.30 33.48
#